data_AF-A0A5K1K7W9-F1
#
_entry.id   AF-A0A5K1K7W9-F1
#
_cell.length_a   1.000
_cell.length_b   1.000
_cell.length_c   1.000
_cell.angle_alpha   90.00
_cell.angle_beta   90.00
_cell.angle_gamma   90.00
#
_symmetry.space_group_name_H-M   'P 1'
#
loop_
_entity.id
_entity.type
_entity.pdbx_description
1 polymer ?
#
loop_
_entity_poly.entity_id
_entity_poly.type
_entity_poly.pdbx_seq_one_letter_code
_entity_poly.pdbx_strand_id
1 'polypeptide(L)'
;MSGIAKTKLKGARDAIAKKDYEKARDAAQQALEYDPENYLAYVNHSDGQQLLAWQGLGQLYEETKNWDEYLKILNKLAELYTIGNEATKCAETIQKIIDIRRNADPSAPIELAEALTLLLPESPFYATLSLLPPPDPTNPTSTPTFVAQSAIHNSLPVLEELVSIYEKHEQGVQRDEISKRRTRLNAPPLEQIRRDVALEILSTSQLPRLYNEVLNHPNASDELRRETEAKLLDLKQRHLFALPASEKTAEKARLASELDELINGMVLLKIPNELAWTLLIEGKDAAEIGWFPASLCVPVLF
;
A
#
# COMPACT_ATOMS: atom_id res chain seq x y z
N MET A 1 -30.30 21.96 25.52
CA MET A 1 -30.79 20.62 25.14
C MET A 1 -32.30 20.65 25.04
N SER A 2 -32.87 20.30 23.88
CA SER A 2 -34.28 19.90 23.83
C SER A 2 -34.39 18.52 24.50
N GLY A 3 -35.27 18.35 25.49
CA GLY A 3 -35.46 17.07 26.19
C GLY A 3 -35.92 15.91 25.30
N ILE A 4 -36.29 16.22 24.05
CA ILE A 4 -36.85 15.29 23.08
C ILE A 4 -35.74 14.46 22.41
N ALA A 5 -34.64 15.09 21.99
CA ALA A 5 -33.51 14.40 21.35
C ALA A 5 -32.87 13.34 22.28
N LYS A 6 -32.69 13.69 23.56
CA LYS A 6 -32.14 12.78 24.58
C LYS A 6 -33.03 11.56 24.82
N THR A 7 -34.34 11.76 24.78
CA THR A 7 -35.33 10.68 24.94
C THR A 7 -35.33 9.74 23.73
N LYS A 8 -35.20 10.27 22.51
CA LYS A 8 -35.16 9.48 21.27
C LYS A 8 -33.89 8.65 21.13
N LEU A 9 -32.73 9.20 21.49
CA LEU A 9 -31.45 8.47 21.52
C LEU A 9 -31.46 7.34 22.56
N LYS A 10 -32.07 7.56 23.72
CA LYS A 10 -32.27 6.50 24.72
C LYS A 10 -33.18 5.38 24.18
N GLY A 11 -34.25 5.75 23.47
CA GLY A 11 -35.13 4.80 22.78
C GLY A 11 -34.40 3.97 21.72
N ALA A 12 -33.52 4.59 20.92
CA ALA A 12 -32.69 3.89 19.95
C ALA A 12 -31.77 2.86 20.63
N ARG A 13 -31.12 3.25 21.74
CA ARG A 13 -30.27 2.35 22.53
C ARG A 13 -31.04 1.17 23.13
N ASP A 14 -32.23 1.41 23.67
CA ASP A 14 -33.08 0.35 24.23
C ASP A 14 -33.60 -0.61 23.13
N ALA A 15 -33.76 -0.13 21.89
CA ALA A 15 -34.13 -0.94 20.74
C ALA A 15 -32.95 -1.81 20.23
N ILE A 16 -31.73 -1.26 20.21
CA ILE A 16 -30.50 -2.03 19.92
C ILE A 16 -30.31 -3.15 20.94
N ALA A 17 -30.50 -2.86 22.23
CA ALA A 17 -30.43 -3.88 23.29
C ALA A 17 -31.47 -5.00 23.14
N LYS A 18 -32.57 -4.74 22.42
CA LYS A 18 -33.64 -5.70 22.12
C LYS A 18 -33.53 -6.35 20.75
N LYS A 19 -32.44 -6.09 20.00
CA LYS A 19 -32.24 -6.53 18.60
C LYS A 19 -33.35 -6.08 17.63
N ASP A 20 -34.03 -4.99 17.94
CA ASP A 20 -35.07 -4.40 17.09
C ASP A 20 -34.45 -3.24 16.29
N TYR A 21 -33.77 -3.60 15.20
CA TYR A 21 -32.92 -2.69 14.44
C TYR A 21 -33.71 -1.67 13.60
N GLU A 22 -34.94 -2.01 13.17
CA GLU A 22 -35.79 -1.06 12.45
C GLU A 22 -36.24 0.09 13.35
N LYS A 23 -36.67 -0.22 14.59
CA LYS A 23 -37.02 0.83 15.56
C LYS A 23 -35.82 1.63 16.02
N ALA A 24 -34.64 1.02 16.09
CA ALA A 24 -33.40 1.73 16.40
C ALA A 24 -33.07 2.77 15.31
N ARG A 25 -33.21 2.39 14.04
CA ARG A 25 -32.99 3.28 12.89
C ARG A 25 -33.99 4.44 12.89
N ASP A 26 -35.28 4.15 13.02
CA ASP A 26 -36.32 5.18 12.96
C ASP A 26 -36.21 6.17 14.14
N ALA A 27 -35.82 5.68 15.32
CA ALA A 27 -35.55 6.54 16.49
C ALA A 27 -34.29 7.40 16.33
N ALA A 28 -33.25 6.88 15.67
CA ALA A 28 -32.04 7.63 15.34
C ALA A 28 -32.30 8.70 14.26
N GLN A 29 -33.11 8.37 13.26
CA GLN A 29 -33.49 9.28 12.18
C GLN A 29 -34.40 10.41 12.67
N GLN A 30 -35.33 10.11 13.58
CA GLN A 30 -36.13 11.15 14.25
C GLN A 30 -35.29 12.05 15.16
N ALA A 31 -34.19 11.54 15.75
CA ALA A 31 -33.27 12.37 16.51
C ALA A 31 -32.46 13.30 15.58
N LEU A 32 -32.10 12.82 14.39
CA LEU A 32 -31.40 13.59 13.35
C LEU A 32 -32.29 14.70 12.75
N GLU A 33 -33.58 14.44 12.54
CA GLU A 33 -34.54 15.44 12.02
C GLU A 33 -34.80 16.58 13.01
N TYR A 34 -34.76 16.30 14.31
CA TYR A 34 -35.14 17.28 15.34
C TYR A 34 -33.98 18.21 15.75
N ASP A 35 -32.75 17.72 15.69
CA ASP A 35 -31.56 18.50 16.04
C ASP A 35 -30.31 17.95 15.31
N PRO A 36 -30.11 18.36 14.04
CA PRO A 36 -29.03 17.86 13.20
C PRO A 36 -27.64 18.14 13.80
N GLU A 37 -27.48 19.30 14.44
CA GLU A 37 -26.21 19.69 15.07
C GLU A 37 -25.97 18.95 16.38
N ASN A 38 -27.01 18.62 17.15
CA ASN A 38 -26.82 17.89 18.41
C ASN A 38 -26.63 16.38 18.23
N TYR A 39 -27.12 15.76 17.16
CA TYR A 39 -26.75 14.37 16.82
C TYR A 39 -25.26 14.30 16.46
N LEU A 40 -24.80 15.23 15.61
CA LEU A 40 -23.38 15.39 15.29
C LEU A 40 -22.56 15.76 16.53
N ALA A 41 -23.08 16.62 17.41
CA ALA A 41 -22.41 17.00 18.66
C ALA A 41 -22.40 15.86 19.68
N TYR A 42 -23.42 15.04 19.83
CA TYR A 42 -23.40 13.89 20.76
C TYR A 42 -22.50 12.76 20.26
N VAL A 43 -22.47 12.57 18.94
CA VAL A 43 -21.44 11.77 18.27
C VAL A 43 -20.05 12.40 18.51
N ASN A 44 -19.90 13.73 18.56
CA ASN A 44 -18.59 14.39 18.72
C ASN A 44 -18.18 14.76 20.17
N HIS A 45 -19.04 14.65 21.19
CA HIS A 45 -18.80 15.19 22.55
C HIS A 45 -18.78 14.14 23.67
N SER A 46 -18.91 12.86 23.33
CA SER A 46 -18.82 11.79 24.32
C SER A 46 -18.06 10.62 23.72
N ASP A 47 -16.73 10.65 23.82
CA ASP A 47 -15.80 9.67 23.22
C ASP A 47 -16.25 8.21 23.45
N GLY A 48 -16.77 7.89 24.64
CA GLY A 48 -17.30 6.56 24.96
C GLY A 48 -18.67 6.21 24.34
N GLN A 49 -19.54 7.19 24.08
CA GLN A 49 -20.83 6.96 23.39
C GLN A 49 -20.68 6.96 21.88
N GLN A 50 -19.74 7.73 21.34
CA GLN A 50 -19.35 7.70 19.93
C GLN A 50 -18.84 6.31 19.55
N LEU A 51 -17.94 5.75 20.36
CA LEU A 51 -17.37 4.43 20.12
C LEU A 51 -18.43 3.32 20.09
N LEU A 52 -19.34 3.30 21.08
CA LEU A 52 -20.44 2.32 21.13
C LEU A 52 -21.41 2.48 19.95
N ALA A 53 -21.67 3.70 19.50
CA ALA A 53 -22.54 3.95 18.35
C ALA A 53 -21.90 3.41 17.06
N TRP A 54 -20.62 3.67 16.84
CA TRP A 54 -19.89 3.13 15.68
C TRP A 54 -19.76 1.61 15.72
N GLN A 55 -19.57 1.01 16.90
CA GLN A 55 -19.56 -0.46 17.05
C GLN A 55 -20.92 -1.07 16.69
N GLY A 56 -22.03 -0.49 17.17
CA GLY A 56 -23.38 -0.95 16.84
C GLY A 56 -23.71 -0.79 15.35
N LEU A 57 -23.29 0.33 14.75
CA LEU A 57 -23.44 0.56 13.32
C LEU A 57 -22.58 -0.42 12.49
N GLY A 58 -21.36 -0.71 12.97
CA GLY A 58 -20.48 -1.70 12.36
C GLY A 58 -21.09 -3.10 12.34
N GLN A 59 -21.70 -3.55 13.45
CA GLN A 59 -22.40 -4.84 13.50
C GLN A 59 -23.54 -4.92 12.49
N LEU A 60 -24.31 -3.84 12.32
CA LEU A 60 -25.39 -3.78 11.34
C LEU A 60 -24.86 -3.94 9.90
N TYR A 61 -23.78 -3.23 9.54
CA TYR A 61 -23.22 -3.32 8.20
C TYR A 61 -22.50 -4.65 7.93
N GLU A 62 -21.91 -5.25 8.95
CA GLU A 62 -21.36 -6.61 8.90
C GLU A 62 -22.47 -7.64 8.63
N GLU A 63 -23.60 -7.57 9.35
CA GLU A 63 -24.74 -8.49 9.13
C GLU A 63 -25.43 -8.29 7.78
N THR A 64 -25.54 -7.04 7.32
CA THR A 64 -26.10 -6.71 6.00
C THR A 64 -25.14 -6.92 4.84
N LYS A 65 -23.89 -7.36 5.13
CA LYS A 65 -22.81 -7.60 4.14
C LYS A 65 -22.49 -6.39 3.27
N ASN A 66 -22.72 -5.18 3.80
CA ASN A 66 -22.34 -3.95 3.12
C ASN A 66 -20.90 -3.59 3.48
N TRP A 67 -19.95 -4.20 2.77
CA TRP A 67 -18.52 -4.11 3.07
C TRP A 67 -17.95 -2.70 2.91
N ASP A 68 -18.43 -1.92 1.94
CA ASP A 68 -17.91 -0.57 1.68
C ASP A 68 -18.20 0.40 2.83
N GLU A 69 -19.45 0.43 3.30
CA GLU A 69 -19.82 1.23 4.47
C GLU A 69 -19.19 0.67 5.75
N TYR A 70 -19.06 -0.65 5.84
CA TYR A 70 -18.41 -1.28 6.98
C TYR A 70 -16.93 -0.88 7.10
N LEU A 71 -16.20 -0.84 5.99
CA LEU A 71 -14.80 -0.40 5.95
C LEU A 71 -14.64 1.06 6.34
N LYS A 72 -15.56 1.95 5.96
CA LYS A 72 -15.56 3.35 6.42
C LYS A 72 -15.68 3.43 7.93
N ILE A 73 -16.54 2.61 8.51
CA ILE A 73 -16.73 2.55 9.97
C ILE A 73 -15.51 1.98 10.66
N LEU A 74 -14.89 0.92 10.12
CA LEU A 74 -13.67 0.36 10.67
C LEU A 74 -12.52 1.38 10.67
N ASN A 75 -12.37 2.18 9.61
CA ASN A 75 -11.41 3.28 9.59
C ASN A 75 -11.68 4.31 10.70
N LYS A 76 -12.94 4.71 10.91
CA LYS A 76 -13.30 5.61 12.02
C LYS A 76 -13.10 4.99 13.39
N LEU A 77 -13.36 3.70 13.56
CA LEU A 77 -13.06 2.99 14.79
C LEU A 77 -11.55 2.93 15.05
N ALA A 78 -10.73 2.68 14.03
CA ALA A 78 -9.27 2.69 14.17
C ALA A 78 -8.73 4.08 14.59
N GLU A 79 -9.25 5.16 13.99
CA GLU A 79 -8.94 6.55 14.41
C GLU A 79 -9.30 6.78 15.89
N LEU A 80 -10.50 6.37 16.32
CA LEU A 80 -10.95 6.53 17.70
C LEU A 80 -10.14 5.69 18.69
N TYR A 81 -9.77 4.45 18.36
CA TYR A 81 -8.91 3.63 19.20
C TYR A 81 -7.50 4.20 19.31
N THR A 82 -7.01 4.88 18.28
CA THR A 82 -5.72 5.58 18.30
C THR A 82 -5.76 6.76 19.27
N ILE A 83 -6.84 7.56 19.25
CA ILE A 83 -7.06 8.66 20.21
C ILE A 83 -7.19 8.12 21.64
N GLY A 84 -7.89 7.00 21.83
CA GLY A 84 -8.04 6.32 23.12
C GLY A 84 -6.81 5.54 23.59
N ASN A 85 -5.74 5.48 22.78
CA ASN A 85 -4.53 4.69 23.01
C ASN A 85 -4.79 3.18 23.24
N GLU A 86 -5.85 2.65 22.63
CA GLU A 86 -6.26 1.25 22.72
C GLU A 86 -5.58 0.41 21.62
N ALA A 87 -4.28 0.14 21.79
CA ALA A 87 -3.44 -0.50 20.78
C ALA A 87 -3.96 -1.87 20.29
N THR A 88 -4.46 -2.72 21.20
CA THR A 88 -5.00 -4.05 20.84
C THR A 88 -6.21 -3.95 19.93
N LYS A 89 -7.17 -3.08 20.26
CA LYS A 89 -8.38 -2.91 19.45
C LYS A 89 -8.09 -2.21 18.12
N CYS A 90 -7.14 -1.28 18.10
CA CYS A 90 -6.65 -0.70 16.85
C CYS A 90 -6.09 -1.79 15.92
N ALA A 91 -5.20 -2.66 16.43
CA ALA A 91 -4.66 -3.76 15.65
C ALA A 91 -5.72 -4.77 15.18
N GLU A 92 -6.68 -5.15 16.02
CA GLU A 92 -7.82 -6.00 15.59
C GLU A 92 -8.62 -5.35 14.47
N THR A 93 -8.86 -4.04 14.57
CA THR A 93 -9.61 -3.28 13.56
C THR A 93 -8.87 -3.22 12.23
N ILE A 94 -7.56 -2.95 12.25
CA ILE A 94 -6.71 -2.92 11.04
C ILE A 94 -6.61 -4.32 10.41
N GLN A 95 -6.42 -5.37 11.20
CA GLN A 95 -6.43 -6.75 10.68
C GLN A 95 -7.77 -7.08 10.03
N LYS A 96 -8.89 -6.66 10.65
CA LYS A 96 -10.22 -6.87 10.06
C LYS A 96 -10.40 -6.14 8.72
N ILE A 97 -9.87 -4.92 8.59
CA ILE A 97 -9.84 -4.19 7.30
C ILE A 97 -9.07 -5.00 6.24
N ILE A 98 -7.88 -5.49 6.60
CA ILE A 98 -7.04 -6.30 5.70
C ILE A 98 -7.74 -7.60 5.33
N ASP A 99 -8.36 -8.31 6.28
CA ASP A 99 -9.07 -9.57 6.04
C ASP A 99 -10.26 -9.38 5.10
N ILE A 100 -11.03 -8.29 5.26
CA ILE A 100 -12.11 -7.97 4.33
C ILE A 100 -11.57 -7.74 2.93
N ARG A 101 -10.47 -6.98 2.78
CA ARG A 101 -9.85 -6.72 1.47
C ARG A 101 -9.21 -7.97 0.85
N ARG A 102 -8.68 -8.90 1.66
CA ARG A 102 -8.16 -10.19 1.19
C ARG A 102 -9.26 -11.12 0.67
N ASN A 103 -10.43 -11.09 1.31
CA ASN A 103 -11.58 -11.92 0.94
C ASN A 103 -12.51 -11.24 -0.09
N ALA A 104 -12.21 -9.99 -0.47
CA ALA A 104 -12.93 -9.26 -1.50
C ALA A 104 -12.62 -9.79 -2.91
N ASP A 105 -13.25 -9.18 -3.93
CA ASP A 105 -13.02 -9.52 -5.32
C ASP A 105 -11.51 -9.38 -5.68
N PRO A 106 -10.87 -10.43 -6.23
CA PRO A 106 -9.49 -10.35 -6.74
C PRO A 106 -9.25 -9.25 -7.77
N SER A 107 -10.31 -8.65 -8.34
CA SER A 107 -10.21 -7.53 -9.29
C SER A 107 -9.68 -6.22 -8.70
N ALA A 108 -9.65 -6.06 -7.37
CA ALA A 108 -9.25 -4.81 -6.70
C ALA A 108 -8.00 -4.96 -5.79
N PRO A 109 -6.85 -5.41 -6.33
CA PRO A 109 -5.66 -5.68 -5.50
C PRO A 109 -5.06 -4.40 -4.91
N ILE A 110 -5.30 -3.23 -5.51
CA ILE A 110 -4.82 -1.94 -4.99
C ILE A 110 -5.48 -1.58 -3.66
N GLU A 111 -6.75 -1.93 -3.46
CA GLU A 111 -7.43 -1.66 -2.19
C GLU A 111 -6.83 -2.49 -1.04
N LEU A 112 -6.33 -3.69 -1.33
CA LEU A 112 -5.55 -4.48 -0.38
C LEU A 112 -4.19 -3.83 -0.12
N ALA A 113 -3.50 -3.34 -1.15
CA ALA A 113 -2.24 -2.63 -0.97
C ALA A 113 -2.42 -1.39 -0.08
N GLU A 114 -3.46 -0.60 -0.30
CA GLU A 114 -3.80 0.54 0.56
C GLU A 114 -4.00 0.11 2.02
N ALA A 115 -4.76 -0.97 2.25
CA ALA A 115 -4.96 -1.51 3.59
C ALA A 115 -3.64 -2.00 4.25
N LEU A 116 -2.73 -2.62 3.50
CA LEU A 116 -1.42 -3.06 3.99
C LEU A 116 -0.52 -1.88 4.38
N THR A 117 -0.63 -0.74 3.69
CA THR A 117 0.14 0.47 4.08
C THR A 117 -0.22 1.00 5.47
N LEU A 118 -1.40 0.65 6.00
CA LEU A 118 -1.81 1.04 7.37
C LEU A 118 -0.91 0.43 8.46
N LEU A 119 -0.18 -0.64 8.15
CA LEU A 119 0.78 -1.30 9.04
C LEU A 119 2.21 -0.74 8.92
N LEU A 120 2.47 0.15 7.95
CA LEU A 120 3.81 0.71 7.70
C LEU A 120 4.12 1.94 8.58
N PRO A 121 5.41 2.29 8.77
CA PRO A 121 5.84 3.41 9.61
C PRO A 121 5.23 4.77 9.28
N GLU A 122 4.85 5.01 8.02
CA GLU A 122 4.26 6.27 7.56
C GLU A 122 2.76 6.40 7.92
N SER A 123 2.15 5.32 8.38
CA SER A 123 0.74 5.29 8.77
C SER A 123 0.49 6.10 10.05
N PRO A 124 -0.62 6.86 10.13
CA PRO A 124 -1.01 7.54 11.37
C PRO A 124 -1.28 6.56 12.52
N PHE A 125 -1.53 5.28 12.23
CA PHE A 125 -1.79 4.24 13.21
C PHE A 125 -0.51 3.63 13.79
N TYR A 126 0.65 3.80 13.12
CA TYR A 126 1.88 3.11 13.47
C TYR A 126 2.36 3.42 14.90
N ALA A 127 2.25 4.68 15.33
CA ALA A 127 2.65 5.09 16.68
C ALA A 127 1.88 4.32 17.77
N THR A 128 0.58 4.09 17.59
CA THR A 128 -0.23 3.30 18.52
C THR A 128 0.02 1.80 18.37
N LEU A 129 0.18 1.31 17.14
CA LEU A 129 0.45 -0.11 16.87
C LEU A 129 1.81 -0.56 17.43
N SER A 130 2.82 0.32 17.42
CA SER A 130 4.15 0.06 18.00
C SER A 130 4.18 -0.07 19.53
N LEU A 131 3.07 0.24 20.22
CA LEU A 131 2.92 -0.02 21.65
C LEU A 131 2.61 -1.50 21.97
N LEU A 132 2.27 -2.29 20.95
CA LEU A 132 2.00 -3.71 21.14
C LEU A 132 3.27 -4.47 21.55
N PRO A 133 3.15 -5.51 22.38
CA PRO A 133 4.30 -6.33 22.73
C PRO A 133 4.78 -7.13 21.50
N PRO A 134 6.06 -7.57 21.49
CA PRO A 134 6.58 -8.48 20.47
C PRO A 134 5.71 -9.73 20.31
N PRO A 135 5.54 -10.23 19.07
CA PRO A 135 4.77 -11.45 18.83
C PRO A 135 5.51 -12.66 19.44
N ASP A 136 4.75 -13.59 20.00
CA ASP A 136 5.28 -14.90 20.41
C ASP A 136 5.15 -15.89 19.25
N PRO A 137 6.25 -16.23 18.55
CA PRO A 137 6.21 -17.14 17.40
C PRO A 137 5.89 -18.59 17.80
N THR A 138 6.03 -18.96 19.08
CA THR A 138 5.77 -20.31 19.56
C THR A 138 4.28 -20.57 19.83
N ASN A 139 3.48 -19.51 19.95
CA ASN A 139 2.04 -19.59 20.17
C ASN A 139 1.27 -18.48 19.43
N PRO A 140 1.18 -18.54 18.09
CA PRO A 140 0.60 -17.48 17.26
C PRO A 140 -0.91 -17.27 17.50
N THR A 141 -1.62 -18.27 18.03
CA THR A 141 -3.06 -18.18 18.34
C THR A 141 -3.37 -17.59 19.71
N SER A 142 -2.34 -17.30 20.52
CA SER A 142 -2.52 -16.78 21.88
C SER A 142 -3.05 -15.34 21.92
N THR A 143 -2.88 -14.60 20.83
CA THR A 143 -3.26 -13.19 20.72
C THR A 143 -4.02 -12.93 19.42
N PRO A 144 -5.11 -12.14 19.46
CA PRO A 144 -5.83 -11.74 18.25
C PRO A 144 -5.05 -10.73 17.40
N THR A 145 -3.89 -10.24 17.87
CA THR A 145 -3.08 -9.20 17.20
C THR A 145 -1.79 -9.71 16.57
N PHE A 146 -1.61 -11.04 16.45
CA PHE A 146 -0.36 -11.64 16.02
C PHE A 146 0.13 -11.12 14.66
N VAL A 147 -0.78 -10.90 13.68
CA VAL A 147 -0.39 -10.43 12.34
C VAL A 147 0.07 -8.98 12.41
N ALA A 148 -0.67 -8.12 13.11
CA ALA A 148 -0.27 -6.72 13.32
C ALA A 148 1.06 -6.63 14.08
N GLN A 149 1.25 -7.40 15.15
CA GLN A 149 2.51 -7.45 15.90
C GLN A 149 3.67 -7.89 15.01
N SER A 150 3.49 -8.97 14.25
CA SER A 150 4.51 -9.47 13.32
C SER A 150 4.88 -8.43 12.27
N ALA A 151 3.90 -7.75 11.68
CA ALA A 151 4.11 -6.71 10.67
C ALA A 151 4.85 -5.48 11.21
N ILE A 152 4.55 -5.05 12.44
CA ILE A 152 5.20 -3.90 13.06
C ILE A 152 6.65 -4.20 13.43
N HIS A 153 6.93 -5.42 13.91
CA HIS A 153 8.29 -5.83 14.28
C HIS A 153 9.14 -6.27 13.09
N ASN A 154 8.51 -6.75 12.02
CA ASN A 154 9.15 -7.10 10.76
C ASN A 154 8.23 -6.72 9.60
N SER A 155 8.44 -5.53 9.03
CA SER A 155 7.63 -5.03 7.92
C SER A 155 7.97 -5.67 6.58
N LEU A 156 9.07 -6.42 6.48
CA LEU A 156 9.52 -7.04 5.23
C LEU A 156 8.45 -7.86 4.50
N PRO A 157 7.70 -8.78 5.15
CA PRO A 157 6.67 -9.54 4.44
C PRO A 157 5.54 -8.67 3.90
N VAL A 158 5.23 -7.56 4.58
CA VAL A 158 4.24 -6.58 4.11
C VAL A 158 4.77 -5.83 2.88
N LEU A 159 6.05 -5.44 2.90
CA LEU A 159 6.71 -4.79 1.75
C LEU A 159 6.80 -5.73 0.54
N GLU A 160 7.17 -7.00 0.74
CA GLU A 160 7.22 -8.01 -0.34
C GLU A 160 5.83 -8.24 -0.97
N GLU A 161 4.78 -8.28 -0.14
CA GLU A 161 3.42 -8.38 -0.63
C GLU A 161 2.98 -7.14 -1.40
N LEU A 162 3.27 -5.94 -0.89
CA LEU A 162 3.02 -4.68 -1.60
C LEU A 162 3.71 -4.64 -2.95
N VAL A 163 5.00 -4.98 -2.99
CA VAL A 163 5.78 -5.09 -4.24
C VAL A 163 5.10 -6.04 -5.22
N SER A 164 4.73 -7.25 -4.77
CA SER A 164 4.04 -8.25 -5.60
C SER A 164 2.70 -7.74 -6.15
N ILE A 165 1.93 -7.01 -5.36
CA ILE A 165 0.65 -6.42 -5.78
C ILE A 165 0.88 -5.34 -6.86
N TYR A 166 1.77 -4.39 -6.60
CA TYR A 166 2.05 -3.30 -7.54
C TYR A 166 2.69 -3.80 -8.83
N GLU A 167 3.62 -4.76 -8.77
CA GLU A 167 4.21 -5.39 -9.96
C GLU A 167 3.14 -6.02 -10.86
N LYS A 168 2.25 -6.83 -10.28
CA LYS A 168 1.16 -7.48 -11.04
C LYS A 168 0.16 -6.49 -11.58
N HIS A 169 -0.20 -5.49 -10.79
CA HIS A 169 -1.14 -4.45 -11.19
C HIS A 169 -0.59 -3.63 -12.37
N GLU A 170 0.63 -3.10 -12.26
CA GLU A 170 1.25 -2.29 -13.31
C GLU A 170 1.48 -3.10 -14.59
N GLN A 171 1.89 -4.37 -14.49
CA GLN A 171 1.99 -5.28 -15.64
C GLN A 171 0.63 -5.53 -16.31
N GLY A 172 -0.43 -5.72 -15.52
CA GLY A 172 -1.79 -5.91 -16.02
C GLY A 172 -2.29 -4.67 -16.76
N VAL A 173 -2.17 -3.49 -16.13
CA VAL A 173 -2.53 -2.20 -16.74
C VAL A 173 -1.76 -1.97 -18.03
N GLN A 174 -0.45 -2.22 -18.04
CA GLN A 174 0.38 -2.08 -19.24
C GLN A 174 -0.13 -2.96 -20.38
N ARG A 175 -0.39 -4.24 -20.12
CA ARG A 175 -0.87 -5.19 -21.11
C ARG A 175 -2.23 -4.77 -21.69
N ASP A 176 -3.14 -4.36 -20.83
CA ASP A 176 -4.50 -4.01 -21.21
C ASP A 176 -4.53 -2.69 -22.00
N GLU A 177 -3.76 -1.67 -21.59
CA GLU A 177 -3.65 -0.40 -22.32
C GLU A 177 -2.98 -0.55 -23.68
N ILE A 178 -1.92 -1.36 -23.79
CA ILE A 178 -1.32 -1.69 -25.08
C ILE A 178 -2.35 -2.38 -25.99
N SER A 179 -3.11 -3.34 -25.47
CA SER A 179 -4.13 -4.06 -26.24
C SER A 179 -5.21 -3.10 -26.76
N LYS A 180 -5.77 -2.26 -25.90
CA LYS A 180 -6.80 -1.27 -26.26
C LYS A 180 -6.30 -0.28 -27.31
N ARG A 181 -5.07 0.24 -27.15
CA ARG A 181 -4.48 1.22 -28.10
C ARG A 181 -4.15 0.58 -29.44
N ARG A 182 -3.72 -0.69 -29.44
CA ARG A 182 -3.46 -1.45 -30.68
C ARG A 182 -4.73 -1.67 -31.51
N THR A 183 -5.90 -1.79 -30.87
CA THR A 183 -7.18 -2.02 -31.56
C THR A 183 -7.81 -0.76 -32.17
N ARG A 184 -7.23 0.43 -31.98
CA ARG A 184 -7.78 1.68 -32.53
C ARG A 184 -7.51 1.81 -34.03
N LEU A 185 -8.48 2.36 -34.78
CA LEU A 185 -8.27 2.75 -36.18
C LEU A 185 -7.19 3.86 -36.21
N ASN A 186 -6.17 3.69 -37.05
CA ASN A 186 -4.95 4.53 -37.09
C ASN A 186 -4.03 4.43 -35.85
N ALA A 187 -3.93 3.25 -35.22
CA ALA A 187 -2.99 3.03 -34.13
C ALA A 187 -1.53 3.33 -34.55
N PRO A 188 -0.75 4.04 -33.71
CA PRO A 188 0.69 4.23 -33.93
C PRO A 188 1.47 2.90 -33.97
N PRO A 189 2.74 2.90 -34.41
CA PRO A 189 3.59 1.72 -34.32
C PRO A 189 3.65 1.17 -32.89
N LEU A 190 3.72 -0.16 -32.75
CA LEU A 190 3.70 -0.84 -31.45
C LEU A 190 4.76 -0.32 -30.48
N GLU A 191 5.96 -0.03 -30.98
CA GLU A 191 7.05 0.51 -30.17
C GLU A 191 6.78 1.90 -29.61
N GLN A 192 6.02 2.72 -30.33
CA GLN A 192 5.59 4.02 -29.84
C GLN A 192 4.49 3.84 -28.77
N ILE A 193 3.50 2.99 -29.03
CA ILE A 193 2.44 2.67 -28.05
C ILE A 193 3.05 2.15 -26.74
N ARG A 194 4.02 1.23 -26.82
CA ARG A 194 4.72 0.67 -25.66
C ARG A 194 5.44 1.75 -24.86
N ARG A 195 6.16 2.65 -25.53
CA ARG A 195 6.87 3.77 -24.88
C ARG A 195 5.90 4.72 -24.20
N ASP A 196 4.83 5.12 -24.88
CA ASP A 196 3.84 6.05 -24.34
C ASP A 196 3.15 5.46 -23.11
N VAL A 197 2.71 4.20 -23.18
CA VAL A 197 2.09 3.50 -22.03
C VAL A 197 3.10 3.29 -20.89
N ALA A 198 4.36 2.96 -21.19
CA ALA A 198 5.39 2.82 -20.16
C ALA A 198 5.63 4.14 -19.42
N LEU A 199 5.69 5.28 -20.13
CA LEU A 199 5.86 6.59 -19.52
C LEU A 199 4.70 6.95 -18.59
N GLU A 200 3.45 6.71 -19.02
CA GLU A 200 2.25 6.95 -18.20
C GLU A 200 2.26 6.14 -16.89
N ILE A 201 2.66 4.86 -16.95
CA ILE A 201 2.69 3.98 -15.77
C ILE A 201 3.88 4.34 -14.87
N LEU A 202 5.08 4.45 -15.44
CA LEU A 202 6.31 4.66 -14.67
C LEU A 202 6.37 6.03 -13.98
N SER A 203 5.70 7.04 -14.54
CA SER A 203 5.60 8.37 -13.91
C SER A 203 4.74 8.39 -12.63
N THR A 204 3.83 7.43 -12.46
CA THR A 204 2.94 7.32 -11.28
C THR A 204 3.27 6.14 -10.36
N SER A 205 4.25 5.33 -10.75
CA SER A 205 4.62 4.09 -10.07
C SER A 205 5.15 4.32 -8.65
N GLN A 206 4.69 3.48 -7.72
CA GLN A 206 5.20 3.43 -6.35
C GLN A 206 6.34 2.42 -6.19
N LEU A 207 6.60 1.57 -7.20
CA LEU A 207 7.62 0.52 -7.14
C LEU A 207 9.02 1.03 -6.82
N PRO A 208 9.52 2.16 -7.37
CA PRO A 208 10.85 2.66 -7.02
C PRO A 208 11.00 2.94 -5.52
N ARG A 209 9.95 3.47 -4.89
CA ARG A 209 9.94 3.73 -3.44
C ARG A 209 9.94 2.41 -2.67
N LEU A 210 9.04 1.49 -3.01
CA LEU A 210 8.92 0.19 -2.32
C LEU A 210 10.19 -0.65 -2.45
N TYR A 211 10.83 -0.67 -3.62
CA TYR A 211 12.13 -1.34 -3.80
C TYR A 211 13.21 -0.76 -2.90
N ASN A 212 13.29 0.57 -2.80
CA ASN A 212 14.25 1.22 -1.89
C ASN A 212 13.96 0.87 -0.42
N GLU A 213 12.70 0.77 -0.01
CA GLU A 213 12.34 0.33 1.34
C GLU A 213 12.79 -1.12 1.60
N VAL A 214 12.61 -2.03 0.64
CA VAL A 214 13.09 -3.42 0.73
C VAL A 214 14.62 -3.49 0.79
N LEU A 215 15.32 -2.73 -0.07
CA LEU A 215 16.79 -2.70 -0.10
C LEU A 215 17.39 -2.24 1.24
N ASN A 216 16.77 -1.23 1.86
CA ASN A 216 17.20 -0.66 3.14
C ASN A 216 16.71 -1.45 4.35
N HIS A 217 15.87 -2.48 4.18
CA HIS A 217 15.30 -3.22 5.29
C HIS A 217 16.34 -4.11 6.00
N PRO A 218 16.44 -4.10 7.35
CA PRO A 218 17.45 -4.87 8.07
C PRO A 218 17.35 -6.38 7.87
N ASN A 219 16.13 -6.92 7.82
CA ASN A 219 15.87 -8.35 7.68
C ASN A 219 15.89 -8.86 6.23
N ALA A 220 16.15 -7.99 5.24
CA ALA A 220 16.24 -8.41 3.84
C ALA A 220 17.51 -9.25 3.64
N SER A 221 17.36 -10.43 3.02
CA SER A 221 18.49 -11.29 2.67
C SER A 221 19.30 -10.67 1.53
N ASP A 222 20.57 -11.04 1.42
CA ASP A 222 21.42 -10.56 0.32
C ASP A 222 20.90 -10.98 -1.05
N GLU A 223 20.26 -12.16 -1.14
CA GLU A 223 19.60 -12.63 -2.36
C GLU A 223 18.42 -11.73 -2.72
N LEU A 224 17.51 -11.46 -1.77
CA LEU A 224 16.37 -10.57 -1.97
C LEU A 224 16.81 -9.15 -2.35
N ARG A 225 17.88 -8.64 -1.71
CA ARG A 225 18.44 -7.33 -2.05
C ARG A 225 18.94 -7.31 -3.50
N ARG A 226 19.70 -8.32 -3.94
CA ARG A 226 20.21 -8.40 -5.32
C ARG A 226 19.08 -8.50 -6.35
N GLU A 227 18.06 -9.30 -6.08
CA GLU A 227 16.88 -9.42 -6.94
C GLU A 227 16.12 -8.09 -7.03
N THR A 228 15.92 -7.42 -5.90
CA THR A 228 15.24 -6.12 -5.84
C THR A 228 16.04 -5.04 -6.56
N GLU A 229 17.37 -5.04 -6.41
CA GLU A 229 18.26 -4.10 -7.09
C GLU A 229 18.23 -4.32 -8.61
N ALA A 230 18.21 -5.57 -9.06
CA ALA A 230 18.07 -5.92 -10.48
C ALA A 230 16.73 -5.44 -11.07
N LYS A 231 15.62 -5.61 -10.33
CA LYS A 231 14.30 -5.10 -10.73
C LYS A 231 14.26 -3.58 -10.78
N LEU A 232 14.88 -2.91 -9.82
CA LEU A 232 14.97 -1.45 -9.78
C LEU A 232 15.79 -0.91 -10.96
N LEU A 233 16.92 -1.57 -11.29
CA LEU A 233 17.75 -1.23 -12.45
C LEU A 233 16.94 -1.29 -13.75
N ASP A 234 16.27 -2.42 -13.99
CA ASP A 234 15.44 -2.62 -15.19
C ASP A 234 14.29 -1.60 -15.27
N LEU A 235 13.64 -1.29 -14.14
CA LEU A 235 12.58 -0.27 -14.09
C LEU A 235 13.13 1.11 -14.46
N LYS A 236 14.24 1.54 -13.85
CA LYS A 236 14.85 2.85 -14.14
C LYS A 236 15.34 2.94 -15.58
N GLN A 237 15.92 1.87 -16.11
CA GLN A 237 16.34 1.79 -17.50
C GLN A 237 15.14 1.97 -18.44
N ARG A 238 14.06 1.19 -18.24
CA ARG A 238 12.82 1.32 -19.02
C ARG A 238 12.23 2.73 -18.94
N HIS A 239 12.27 3.37 -17.77
CA HIS A 239 11.82 4.74 -17.60
C HIS A 239 12.68 5.71 -18.42
N LEU A 240 14.01 5.58 -18.35
CA LEU A 240 14.94 6.43 -19.10
C LEU A 240 14.75 6.33 -20.62
N PHE A 241 14.48 5.12 -21.14
CA PHE A 241 14.21 4.90 -22.57
C PHE A 241 12.82 5.34 -23.03
N ALA A 242 11.84 5.40 -22.10
CA ALA A 242 10.50 5.89 -22.40
C ALA A 242 10.46 7.44 -22.52
N LEU A 243 11.36 8.15 -21.83
CA LEU A 243 11.41 9.61 -21.86
C LEU A 243 11.77 10.17 -23.26
N PRO A 244 11.09 11.23 -23.73
CA PRO A 244 11.34 11.81 -25.04
C PRO A 244 12.75 12.43 -25.13
N ALA A 245 13.39 12.27 -26.29
CA ALA A 245 14.72 12.83 -26.52
C ALA A 245 14.75 14.36 -26.66
N SER A 246 13.60 15.00 -26.89
CA SER A 246 13.54 16.44 -27.20
C SER A 246 13.61 17.35 -25.96
N GLU A 247 13.42 16.82 -24.76
CA GLU A 247 13.59 17.57 -23.52
C GLU A 247 14.77 17.00 -22.74
N LYS A 248 15.84 17.80 -22.57
CA LYS A 248 16.85 17.55 -21.54
C LYS A 248 16.24 17.91 -20.18
N THR A 249 15.26 17.13 -19.75
CA THR A 249 14.56 17.35 -18.49
C THR A 249 15.49 17.02 -17.33
N ALA A 250 15.43 17.80 -16.25
CA ALA A 250 16.18 17.52 -15.01
C ALA A 250 15.93 16.09 -14.50
N GLU A 251 14.73 15.56 -14.74
CA GLU A 251 14.35 14.18 -14.44
C GLU A 251 15.18 13.14 -15.19
N LYS A 252 15.46 13.35 -16.49
CA LYS A 252 16.29 12.45 -17.29
C LYS A 252 17.72 12.38 -16.75
N ALA A 253 18.28 13.53 -16.38
CA ALA A 253 19.62 13.60 -15.78
C ALA A 253 19.67 12.92 -14.40
N ARG A 254 18.64 13.13 -13.57
CA ARG A 254 18.51 12.47 -12.27
C ARG A 254 18.43 10.95 -12.42
N LEU A 255 17.53 10.47 -13.29
CA LEU A 255 17.36 9.02 -13.53
C LEU A 255 18.62 8.38 -14.11
N ALA A 256 19.33 9.07 -15.01
CA ALA A 256 20.60 8.58 -15.54
C ALA A 256 21.66 8.47 -14.43
N SER A 257 21.79 9.49 -13.55
CA SER A 257 22.71 9.44 -12.42
C SER A 257 22.39 8.31 -11.44
N GLU A 258 21.12 8.13 -11.08
CA GLU A 258 20.69 7.04 -10.21
C GLU A 258 20.93 5.66 -10.85
N LEU A 259 20.74 5.54 -12.16
CA LEU A 259 21.03 4.32 -12.91
C LEU A 259 22.54 4.02 -12.92
N ASP A 260 23.38 5.03 -13.16
CA ASP A 260 24.84 4.90 -13.14
C ASP A 260 25.34 4.49 -11.75
N GLU A 261 24.77 5.04 -10.68
CA GLU A 261 25.10 4.65 -9.31
C GLU A 261 24.78 3.17 -9.04
N LEU A 262 23.61 2.69 -9.46
CA LEU A 262 23.23 1.27 -9.35
C LEU A 262 24.16 0.36 -10.16
N ILE A 263 24.45 0.73 -11.41
CA ILE A 263 25.35 -0.05 -12.29
C ILE A 263 26.74 -0.16 -11.65
N ASN A 264 27.30 0.97 -11.21
CA ASN A 264 28.61 1.00 -10.59
C ASN A 264 28.64 0.19 -9.29
N GLY A 265 27.57 0.26 -8.47
CA GLY A 265 27.41 -0.56 -7.27
C GLY A 265 27.42 -2.07 -7.58
N MET A 266 26.60 -2.51 -8.54
CA MET A 266 26.52 -3.91 -8.94
C MET A 266 27.84 -4.45 -9.49
N VAL A 267 28.51 -3.67 -10.34
CA VAL A 267 29.79 -4.05 -10.95
C VAL A 267 30.90 -4.09 -9.91
N LEU A 268 30.93 -3.13 -8.98
CA LEU A 268 31.89 -3.10 -7.87
C LEU A 268 31.76 -4.36 -7.00
N LEU A 269 30.52 -4.77 -6.71
CA LEU A 269 30.21 -5.98 -5.95
C LEU A 269 30.30 -7.28 -6.78
N LYS A 270 30.60 -7.17 -8.08
CA LYS A 270 30.67 -8.29 -9.04
C LYS A 270 29.39 -9.12 -9.09
N ILE A 271 28.24 -8.47 -8.98
CA ILE A 271 26.94 -9.13 -9.11
C ILE A 271 26.76 -9.59 -10.57
N PRO A 272 26.36 -10.85 -10.82
CA PRO A 272 26.19 -11.38 -12.17
C PRO A 272 24.87 -10.91 -12.80
N ASN A 273 24.73 -9.60 -13.03
CA ASN A 273 23.57 -8.99 -13.69
C ASN A 273 23.95 -8.52 -15.11
N GLU A 274 23.58 -9.30 -16.13
CA GLU A 274 23.93 -9.03 -17.54
C GLU A 274 23.59 -7.60 -17.98
N LEU A 275 22.43 -7.08 -17.55
CA LEU A 275 21.99 -5.74 -17.92
C LEU A 275 22.94 -4.67 -17.38
N ALA A 276 23.33 -4.76 -16.11
CA ALA A 276 24.26 -3.81 -15.50
C ALA A 276 25.62 -3.80 -16.21
N TRP A 277 26.17 -4.98 -16.52
CA TRP A 277 27.43 -5.11 -17.23
C TRP A 277 27.34 -4.58 -18.67
N THR A 278 26.25 -4.87 -19.37
CA THR A 278 26.02 -4.39 -20.74
C THR A 278 25.92 -2.87 -20.77
N LEU A 279 25.11 -2.28 -19.87
CA LEU A 279 24.94 -0.83 -19.79
C LEU A 279 26.25 -0.11 -19.42
N LEU A 280 27.08 -0.69 -18.55
CA LEU A 280 28.40 -0.12 -18.25
C LEU A 280 29.31 -0.09 -19.49
N ILE A 281 29.32 -1.17 -20.28
CA ILE A 281 30.16 -1.30 -21.46
C ILE A 281 29.67 -0.35 -22.55
N GLU A 282 28.36 -0.36 -22.85
CA GLU A 282 27.74 0.51 -23.86
C GLU A 282 27.83 2.00 -23.49
N GLY A 283 27.80 2.33 -22.20
CA GLY A 283 27.91 3.70 -21.71
C GLY A 283 29.33 4.28 -21.76
N LYS A 284 30.36 3.44 -21.92
CA LYS A 284 31.76 3.89 -22.00
C LYS A 284 32.20 4.08 -23.45
N ASP A 285 32.30 5.34 -23.86
CA ASP A 285 32.95 5.71 -25.12
C ASP A 285 34.48 5.66 -24.97
N ALA A 286 35.06 4.48 -25.18
CA ALA A 286 36.50 4.25 -25.12
C ALA A 286 37.09 4.12 -26.52
N ALA A 287 38.13 4.92 -26.80
CA ALA A 287 38.82 4.91 -28.09
C ALA A 287 39.57 3.59 -28.38
N GLU A 288 39.97 2.87 -27.33
CA GLU A 288 40.72 1.62 -27.44
C GLU A 288 40.20 0.59 -26.43
N ILE A 289 40.22 -0.69 -26.81
CA ILE A 289 39.79 -1.82 -25.96
C ILE A 289 40.60 -1.89 -24.64
N GLY A 290 41.85 -1.42 -24.64
CA GLY A 290 42.73 -1.40 -23.47
C GLY A 290 42.29 -0.46 -22.34
N TRP A 291 41.32 0.42 -22.58
CA TRP A 291 40.74 1.29 -21.54
C TRP A 291 39.72 0.59 -20.65
N PHE A 292 39.22 -0.57 -21.07
CA PHE A 292 38.41 -1.41 -20.21
C PHE A 292 39.33 -2.17 -19.24
N PRO A 293 39.17 -2.00 -17.91
CA PRO A 293 39.99 -2.75 -16.96
C PRO A 293 39.79 -4.24 -17.16
N ALA A 294 40.89 -5.00 -17.24
CA ALA A 294 40.88 -6.45 -17.49
C ALA A 294 40.03 -7.23 -16.48
N SER A 295 39.82 -6.66 -15.28
CA SER A 295 38.92 -7.19 -14.25
C SER A 295 37.45 -7.26 -14.66
N LEU A 296 37.04 -6.56 -15.73
CA LEU A 296 35.70 -6.66 -16.32
C LEU A 296 35.53 -7.92 -17.19
N CYS A 297 36.61 -8.46 -17.73
CA CYS A 297 36.60 -9.62 -18.64
C CYS A 297 36.95 -10.94 -17.94
N VAL A 298 37.15 -10.93 -16.62
CA VAL A 298 37.40 -12.15 -15.85
C VAL A 298 36.05 -12.83 -15.59
N PRO A 299 35.84 -14.08 -16.02
CA PRO A 299 34.58 -14.77 -15.80
C PRO A 299 34.31 -14.86 -14.29
N VAL A 300 33.11 -14.42 -13.89
CA VAL A 300 32.52 -14.81 -12.61
C VAL A 300 32.28 -16.31 -12.73
N LEU A 301 33.24 -17.11 -12.24
CA LEU A 301 33.11 -18.57 -12.19
C LEU A 301 31.88 -18.89 -11.33
N PHE A 302 30.93 -19.58 -11.94
CA PHE A 302 29.72 -20.14 -11.32
C PHE A 302 30.04 -21.09 -10.16
#